data_AF-A0A357HZT3-F1
#
_entry.id   AF-A0A357HZT3-F1
#
_cell.length_a   1.000
_cell.length_b   1.000
_cell.length_c   1.000
_cell.angle_alpha   90.00
_cell.angle_beta   90.00
_cell.angle_gamma   90.00
#
_symmetry.space_group_name_H-M   'P 1'
#
loop_
_entity.id
_entity.type
_entity.pdbx_description
1 polymer ?
#
loop_
_entity_poly.entity_id
_entity_poly.type
_entity_poly.pdbx_seq_one_letter_code
_entity_poly.pdbx_strand_id
1 'polypeptide(L)'
;ATFGGNLFYKCFHHEPIRIRRVQPPFVFEANGRDGEFANMAMAEGMIKRHSGEFIRALEQYDLSLKLVQYRDVFAYPLSGGYSKPQFLPTGCLKAFLLFESLLPQFVLRRVGLRILVVLEKRSS
;
A
#
# COMPACT_ATOMS: atom_id res chain seq x y z
N ALA A 1 4.67 -19.73 3.83
CA ALA A 1 5.96 -19.23 4.34
C ALA A 1 7.04 -20.28 4.06
N THR A 2 8.19 -19.88 3.53
CA THR A 2 9.33 -20.79 3.30
C THR A 2 9.99 -21.19 4.62
N PHE A 3 10.67 -22.34 4.64
CA PHE A 3 11.32 -22.89 5.84
C PHE A 3 12.24 -21.88 6.55
N GLY A 4 13.08 -21.17 5.79
CA GLY A 4 13.97 -20.14 6.34
C GLY A 4 13.24 -18.92 6.91
N GLY A 5 12.12 -18.52 6.31
CA GLY A 5 11.29 -17.44 6.84
C GLY A 5 10.71 -17.78 8.22
N ASN A 6 10.31 -19.03 8.42
CA ASN A 6 9.77 -19.49 9.70
C ASN A 6 10.84 -19.49 10.81
N LEU A 7 12.07 -19.89 10.48
CA LEU A 7 13.20 -19.88 11.43
C LEU A 7 13.58 -18.45 11.83
N PHE A 8 13.66 -17.53 10.86
CA PHE A 8 13.93 -16.12 11.12
C PHE A 8 12.88 -15.49 12.04
N TYR A 9 11.58 -15.72 11.75
CA TYR A 9 10.50 -15.21 12.58
C TYR A 9 10.56 -15.74 14.02
N LYS A 10 10.86 -17.04 14.20
CA LYS A 10 10.94 -17.64 15.54
C LYS A 10 12.13 -17.16 16.35
N CYS A 11 13.29 -16.95 15.73
CA CYS A 11 14.53 -16.64 16.46
C CYS A 11 14.75 -15.14 16.65
N PHE A 12 14.27 -14.30 15.72
CA PHE A 12 14.62 -12.87 15.69
C PHE A 12 13.39 -11.95 15.80
N HIS A 13 12.17 -12.44 15.54
CA HIS A 13 10.95 -11.67 15.71
C HIS A 13 10.32 -11.98 17.07
N HIS A 14 10.85 -11.36 18.13
CA HIS A 14 10.38 -11.55 19.52
C HIS A 14 9.02 -10.89 19.82
N GLU A 15 8.31 -10.38 18.82
CA GLU A 15 6.95 -9.88 19.02
C GLU A 15 6.00 -11.07 19.21
N PRO A 16 5.34 -11.23 20.37
CA PRO A 16 4.38 -12.31 20.56
C PRO A 16 3.12 -12.02 19.74
N ILE A 17 3.10 -12.45 18.48
CA ILE A 17 1.91 -12.37 17.62
C ILE A 17 0.88 -13.37 18.15
N ARG A 18 -0.01 -12.90 19.04
CA ARG A 18 -1.16 -13.67 19.51
C ARG A 18 -2.26 -13.58 18.45
N ILE A 19 -2.19 -14.45 17.42
CA ILE A 19 -3.12 -14.47 16.27
C ILE A 19 -4.60 -14.40 16.72
N ARG A 20 -4.97 -15.12 17.77
CA ARG A 20 -6.35 -15.12 18.32
C ARG A 20 -6.80 -13.78 18.93
N ARG A 21 -5.88 -12.84 19.16
CA ARG A 21 -6.15 -11.49 19.67
C ARG A 21 -6.00 -10.42 18.61
N VAL A 22 -5.62 -10.78 17.38
CA VAL A 22 -5.55 -9.83 16.27
C VAL A 22 -6.97 -9.42 15.94
N GLN A 23 -7.32 -8.18 16.30
CA GLN A 23 -8.53 -7.54 15.81
C GLN A 23 -8.12 -6.65 14.64
N PRO A 24 -8.73 -6.83 13.45
CA PRO A 24 -8.40 -5.98 12.32
C PRO A 24 -8.86 -4.55 12.65
N PRO A 25 -8.00 -3.53 12.49
CA PRO A 25 -8.39 -2.14 12.74
C PRO A 25 -9.43 -1.63 11.75
N PHE A 26 -9.56 -2.30 10.59
CA PHE A 26 -10.56 -2.02 9.55
C PHE A 26 -11.12 -3.34 9.05
N VAL A 27 -12.44 -3.41 8.86
CA VAL A 27 -13.10 -4.56 8.21
C VAL A 27 -13.27 -4.21 6.74
N PHE A 28 -12.52 -4.89 5.87
CA PHE A 28 -12.74 -4.84 4.43
C PHE A 28 -13.71 -5.95 4.03
N GLU A 29 -14.61 -5.67 3.10
CA GLU A 29 -15.36 -6.73 2.42
C GLU A 29 -14.43 -7.42 1.42
N ALA A 30 -14.44 -8.76 1.43
CA ALA A 30 -13.68 -9.54 0.46
C ALA A 30 -14.19 -9.27 -0.96
N ASN A 31 -13.27 -9.13 -1.91
CA ASN A 31 -13.59 -8.77 -3.30
C ASN A 31 -13.15 -9.82 -4.33
N GLY A 32 -12.55 -10.94 -3.90
CA GLY A 32 -12.25 -12.09 -4.73
C GLY A 32 -13.25 -13.24 -4.57
N ARG A 33 -13.16 -14.23 -5.46
CA ARG A 33 -13.78 -15.55 -5.22
C ARG A 33 -13.10 -16.14 -3.99
N ASP A 34 -13.88 -16.80 -3.13
CA ASP A 34 -13.39 -17.48 -1.92
C ASP A 34 -12.86 -16.59 -0.79
N GLY A 35 -13.32 -15.33 -0.72
CA GLY A 35 -12.98 -14.47 0.41
C GLY A 35 -11.58 -13.86 0.35
N GLU A 36 -10.96 -13.87 -0.84
CA GLU A 36 -9.67 -13.24 -1.05
C GLU A 36 -9.75 -11.72 -0.92
N PHE A 37 -8.70 -11.17 -0.30
CA PHE A 37 -8.46 -9.74 -0.23
C PHE A 37 -7.39 -9.38 -1.24
N ALA A 38 -7.71 -8.45 -2.14
CA ALA A 38 -6.67 -7.78 -2.91
C ALA A 38 -5.81 -6.94 -1.95
N ASN A 39 -4.74 -7.53 -1.41
CA ASN A 39 -3.81 -6.87 -0.47
C ASN A 39 -3.30 -5.53 -1.00
N MET A 40 -3.21 -5.39 -2.33
CA MET A 40 -2.81 -4.17 -3.01
C MET A 40 -3.80 -3.00 -2.86
N ALA A 41 -5.07 -3.27 -2.55
CA ALA A 41 -6.11 -2.27 -2.39
C ALA A 41 -6.31 -1.80 -0.95
N MET A 42 -5.65 -2.43 0.04
CA MET A 42 -5.87 -2.10 1.46
C MET A 42 -5.58 -0.62 1.77
N ALA A 43 -4.42 -0.11 1.34
CA ALA A 43 -4.05 1.27 1.59
C ALA A 43 -4.98 2.27 0.89
N GLU A 44 -5.46 1.93 -0.31
CA GLU A 44 -6.46 2.72 -1.04
C GLU A 44 -7.80 2.73 -0.30
N GLY A 45 -8.25 1.56 0.15
CA GLY A 45 -9.48 1.39 0.92
C GLY A 45 -9.45 2.13 2.25
N MET A 46 -8.32 2.09 2.97
CA MET A 46 -8.12 2.86 4.20
C MET A 46 -8.30 4.36 3.96
N ILE A 47 -7.73 4.88 2.88
CA ILE A 47 -7.71 6.32 2.60
C ILE A 47 -8.99 6.82 1.92
N LYS A 48 -9.69 5.99 1.15
CA LYS A 48 -10.94 6.39 0.48
C LYS A 48 -12.18 6.04 1.27
N ARG A 49 -12.28 4.80 1.78
CA ARG A 49 -13.49 4.27 2.42
C ARG A 49 -13.49 4.54 3.92
N HIS A 50 -12.35 4.33 4.58
CA HIS A 50 -12.22 4.46 6.05
C HIS A 50 -11.38 5.67 6.47
N SER A 51 -11.37 6.75 5.67
CA SER A 51 -10.49 7.90 5.89
C SER A 51 -10.63 8.52 7.28
N GLY A 52 -11.86 8.66 7.79
CA GLY A 52 -12.13 9.21 9.11
C GLY A 52 -11.61 8.34 10.25
N GLU A 53 -11.83 7.02 10.17
CA GLU A 53 -11.30 6.06 11.14
C GLU A 53 -9.77 6.01 11.10
N PHE A 54 -9.20 6.05 9.89
CA PHE A 54 -7.76 6.06 9.68
C PHE A 54 -7.12 7.33 10.28
N ILE A 55 -7.69 8.51 10.02
CA ILE A 55 -7.19 9.77 10.60
C ILE A 55 -7.28 9.73 12.12
N ARG A 56 -8.40 9.28 12.70
CA ARG A 56 -8.53 9.15 14.16
C ARG A 56 -7.51 8.18 14.76
N ALA A 57 -7.24 7.07 14.07
CA ALA A 57 -6.21 6.13 14.51
C ALA A 57 -4.82 6.79 14.50
N LEU A 58 -4.49 7.59 13.47
CA LEU A 58 -3.23 8.35 13.43
C LEU A 58 -3.11 9.35 14.58
N GLU A 59 -4.21 10.00 14.95
CA GLU A 59 -4.24 10.98 16.06
C GLU A 59 -3.89 10.38 17.41
N GLN A 60 -4.25 9.11 17.65
CA GLN A 60 -3.88 8.40 18.87
C GLN A 60 -2.36 8.23 19.04
N TYR A 61 -1.59 8.37 17.96
CA TYR A 61 -0.14 8.24 17.94
C TYR A 61 0.58 9.56 17.63
N ASP A 62 -0.09 10.70 17.79
CA ASP A 62 0.44 12.03 17.44
C ASP A 62 0.91 12.14 15.98
N LEU A 63 0.26 11.41 15.07
CA LEU A 63 0.52 11.46 13.64
C LEU A 63 -0.56 12.27 12.91
N SER A 64 -0.16 12.89 11.80
CA SER A 64 -1.06 13.57 10.88
C SER A 64 -0.82 13.11 9.45
N LEU A 65 -1.90 12.98 8.69
CA LEU A 65 -1.82 12.66 7.27
C LEU A 65 -1.44 13.93 6.49
N LYS A 66 -0.21 13.98 5.97
CA LYS A 66 0.31 15.15 5.26
C LYS A 66 -0.03 15.14 3.78
N LEU A 67 0.10 13.97 3.15
CA LEU A 67 0.02 13.83 1.71
C LEU A 67 -0.46 12.44 1.32
N VAL A 68 -1.33 12.41 0.31
CA VAL A 68 -1.68 11.20 -0.43
C VAL A 68 -1.45 11.48 -1.90
N GLN A 69 -0.58 10.72 -2.53
CA GLN A 69 -0.29 10.82 -3.96
C GLN A 69 -0.48 9.48 -4.65
N TYR A 70 -1.21 9.48 -5.76
CA TYR A 70 -1.34 8.34 -6.66
C TYR A 70 -0.23 8.42 -7.72
N ARG A 71 0.41 7.29 -8.03
CA ARG A 71 1.55 7.23 -8.98
C ARG A 71 1.71 5.85 -9.62
N ASP A 72 2.64 5.74 -10.56
CA ASP A 72 3.12 4.50 -11.20
C ASP A 72 1.99 3.60 -11.73
N VAL A 73 0.99 4.18 -12.40
CA VAL A 73 -0.24 3.48 -12.82
C VAL A 73 0.04 2.43 -13.90
N PHE A 74 0.90 2.75 -14.87
CA PHE A 74 1.32 1.85 -15.94
C PHE A 74 2.73 1.32 -15.69
N ALA A 75 3.64 2.19 -15.22
CA ALA A 75 5.03 1.82 -14.99
C ALA A 75 5.20 0.66 -13.98
N TYR A 76 4.36 0.58 -12.94
CA TYR A 76 4.45 -0.50 -11.94
C TYR A 76 3.99 -1.86 -12.49
N PRO A 77 2.80 -2.02 -13.09
CA PRO A 77 2.41 -3.30 -13.72
C PRO A 77 3.38 -3.72 -14.83
N LEU A 78 3.76 -2.79 -15.70
CA LEU A 78 4.62 -3.07 -16.87
C LEU A 78 6.09 -3.37 -16.50
N SER A 79 6.48 -3.12 -15.26
CA SER A 79 7.79 -3.54 -14.75
C SER A 79 7.74 -4.84 -13.96
N GLY A 80 6.57 -5.48 -13.81
CA GLY A 80 6.41 -6.65 -12.94
C GLY A 80 6.62 -6.29 -11.46
N GLY A 81 6.19 -5.09 -11.07
CA GLY A 81 6.43 -4.56 -9.72
C GLY A 81 7.89 -4.18 -9.47
N TYR A 82 8.56 -3.64 -10.50
CA TYR A 82 10.00 -3.35 -10.51
C TYR A 82 10.92 -4.56 -10.27
N SER A 83 10.39 -5.78 -10.47
CA SER A 83 11.17 -7.02 -10.40
C SER A 83 12.03 -7.23 -11.65
N LYS A 84 13.13 -7.99 -11.51
CA LYS A 84 13.88 -8.49 -12.67
C LYS A 84 13.47 -9.95 -12.95
N PRO A 85 13.29 -10.35 -14.22
CA PRO A 85 13.37 -9.53 -15.44
C PRO A 85 12.15 -8.60 -15.60
N GLN A 86 12.40 -7.39 -16.11
CA GLN A 86 11.34 -6.41 -16.40
C GLN A 86 10.64 -6.80 -17.72
N PHE A 87 9.31 -6.63 -17.80
CA PHE A 87 8.57 -6.89 -19.04
C PHE A 87 8.85 -5.86 -20.13
N LEU A 88 9.20 -4.62 -19.76
CA LEU A 88 9.57 -3.57 -20.71
C LEU A 88 11.03 -3.12 -20.55
N PRO A 89 11.68 -2.68 -21.64
CA PRO A 89 12.97 -2.00 -21.59
C PRO A 89 12.90 -0.73 -20.72
N THR A 90 13.99 -0.43 -20.03
CA THR A 90 14.06 0.71 -19.09
C THR A 90 13.74 2.06 -19.75
N GLY A 91 14.06 2.25 -21.04
CA GLY A 91 13.71 3.46 -21.78
C GLY A 91 12.20 3.68 -21.91
N CYS A 92 11.45 2.63 -22.23
CA CYS A 92 9.99 2.67 -22.31
C CYS A 92 9.37 2.95 -20.93
N LEU A 93 9.88 2.32 -19.87
CA LEU A 93 9.43 2.59 -18.50
C LEU A 93 9.62 4.06 -18.09
N LYS A 94 10.77 4.66 -18.45
CA LYS A 94 11.01 6.10 -18.21
C LYS A 94 10.01 7.00 -18.93
N ALA A 95 9.66 6.66 -20.17
CA ALA A 95 8.66 7.40 -20.93
C ALA A 95 7.27 7.33 -20.26
N PHE A 96 6.86 6.15 -19.80
CA PHE A 96 5.61 5.99 -19.04
C PHE A 96 5.62 6.76 -17.72
N LEU A 97 6.73 6.73 -16.98
CA LEU A 97 6.86 7.53 -15.74
C LEU A 97 6.75 9.04 -16.00
N LEU A 98 7.33 9.53 -17.10
CA LEU A 98 7.21 10.94 -17.48
C LEU A 98 5.78 11.29 -17.91
N PHE A 99 5.13 10.42 -18.68
CA PHE A 99 3.74 10.63 -19.05
C PHE A 99 2.82 10.67 -17.82
N GLU A 100 3.03 9.75 -16.88
CA GLU A 100 2.25 9.67 -15.66
C GLU A 100 2.46 10.85 -14.71
N SER A 101 3.67 11.43 -14.68
CA SER A 101 3.94 12.61 -13.86
C SER A 101 3.20 13.87 -14.35
N LEU A 102 2.80 13.89 -15.63
CA LEU A 102 1.96 14.93 -16.22
C LEU A 102 0.47 14.70 -15.96
N LEU A 103 0.06 13.49 -15.58
CA LEU A 103 -1.35 13.20 -15.32
C LEU A 103 -1.80 13.85 -14.01
N PRO A 104 -2.96 14.52 -14.01
CA PRO A 104 -3.49 15.13 -12.80
C PRO A 104 -3.93 14.05 -11.80
N GLN A 105 -3.75 14.35 -10.51
CA GLN A 105 -3.99 13.39 -9.42
C GLN A 105 -5.41 12.82 -9.39
N PHE A 106 -6.42 13.56 -9.86
CA PHE A 106 -7.79 13.04 -9.93
C PHE A 106 -7.94 11.86 -10.91
N VAL A 107 -7.17 11.85 -12.01
CA VAL A 107 -7.16 10.74 -12.98
C VAL A 107 -6.48 9.53 -12.36
N LEU A 108 -5.29 9.74 -11.78
CA LEU A 108 -4.52 8.69 -11.13
C LEU A 108 -5.29 8.06 -9.96
N ARG A 109 -6.04 8.88 -9.21
CA ARG A 109 -6.92 8.43 -8.12
C ARG A 109 -8.04 7.51 -8.58
N ARG A 110 -8.53 7.62 -9.81
CA ARG A 110 -9.57 6.70 -10.32
C ARG A 110 -9.02 5.31 -10.59
N VAL A 111 -7.75 5.21 -11.00
CA VAL A 111 -7.11 3.91 -11.26
C VAL A 111 -6.62 3.27 -9.96
N GLY A 112 -6.04 4.07 -9.04
CA GLY A 112 -5.83 3.65 -7.65
C GLY A 112 -4.80 2.53 -7.43
N LEU A 113 -3.95 2.23 -8.41
CA LEU A 113 -3.04 1.07 -8.38
C LEU A 113 -1.89 1.17 -7.38
N ARG A 114 -1.34 2.37 -7.18
CA ARG A 114 -0.23 2.59 -6.24
C ARG A 114 -0.34 3.98 -5.63
N ILE A 115 -0.12 4.03 -4.32
CA ILE A 115 -0.23 5.25 -3.52
C ILE A 115 1.02 5.47 -2.68
N LEU A 116 1.40 6.74 -2.54
CA LEU A 116 2.38 7.24 -1.59
C LEU A 116 1.63 8.01 -0.52
N VAL A 117 1.84 7.61 0.73
CA VAL A 117 1.21 8.21 1.91
C VAL A 117 2.32 8.80 2.76
N VAL A 118 2.25 10.09 3.06
CA VAL A 118 3.21 10.75 3.96
C VAL A 118 2.50 11.07 5.26
N LEU A 119 3.06 10.54 6.35
CA LEU A 119 2.63 10.80 7.71
C LEU A 119 3.67 11.70 8.38
N GLU A 120 3.20 12.71 9.09
CA GLU A 120 4.04 13.68 9.80
C GLU A 120 3.72 13.60 11.29
N LYS A 121 4.76 13.51 12.13
CA LYS A 121 4.60 13.61 13.58
C LYS A 121 4.17 15.04 13.92
N ARG A 122 3.09 15.18 14.68
CA ARG A 122 2.67 16.47 15.22
C ARG A 122 3.77 16.94 16.16
N SER A 123 4.36 18.10 15.84
CA SER A 123 5.34 18.74 16.72
C SER A 123 4.57 19.37 17.88
N SER A 124 4.34 18.58 18.93
CA SER A 124 3.94 19.07 20.24
C SER A 124 5.17 19.62 20.98
#